data_AF-A0A2M3ZI35-F1
#
_entry.id   AF-A0A2M3ZI35-F1
#
_cell.length_a   1.000
_cell.length_b   1.000
_cell.length_c   1.000
_cell.angle_alpha   90.00
_cell.angle_beta   90.00
_cell.angle_gamma   90.00
#
_symmetry.space_group_name_H-M   'P 1'
#
loop_
_entity.id
_entity.type
_entity.pdbx_description
1 polymer ?
#
loop_
_entity_poly.entity_id
_entity_poly.type
_entity_poly.pdbx_seq_one_letter_code
_entity_poly.pdbx_strand_id
1 'polypeptide(L)'
;VQIVFVFDKMASGGDSIKLEKHLKLLKEEYTKLQKNYAELERKYSKAAASTGENDVSGEFSSFISRLVMTVATLYGRTTYSDITIKLKDKSMPAHKFVLNARSEEWREDVILDKAELDWSDMDADVGYALLRWIYTDIVDLQHDSLALDLLKTSHRFKLPGLMGLCERALVSSVSVRSCVRFYCVAEDVGASNLLEYCSGLISTHWDDLTPQDFEHMSGPLLYKMLKSKTKHPLHAAVRLLREDVVFLCLVENNGSLPEIVNSLSPQGQLPLGLALMGRSTAIAQTLLETGGADINAYTSEGNTLLIDAIKRGDSFTAQFLLEKGCNVDLTTRDTSDTALHLVCTYSMRSSDLETHRDMLAIGRQLLSLQADPNRQNNKGYTPLH
;
A
#
# COMPACT_ATOMS: atom_id res chain seq x y z
N VAL A 1 28.52 0.18 -7.29
CA VAL A 1 28.71 -0.68 -8.49
C VAL A 1 29.12 -2.07 -8.02
N GLN A 2 28.14 -2.93 -7.72
CA GLN A 2 28.22 -4.42 -7.61
C GLN A 2 26.94 -5.03 -6.96
N ILE A 3 25.76 -4.49 -7.24
CA ILE A 3 24.47 -5.10 -6.79
C ILE A 3 23.51 -5.33 -7.98
N VAL A 4 23.98 -5.17 -9.22
CA VAL A 4 23.16 -5.34 -10.44
C VAL A 4 23.43 -6.69 -11.16
N PHE A 5 24.31 -7.55 -10.62
CA PHE A 5 24.76 -8.78 -11.31
C PHE A 5 24.28 -10.11 -10.73
N VAL A 6 23.13 -10.12 -10.03
CA VAL A 6 22.51 -11.39 -9.58
C VAL A 6 21.17 -11.67 -10.28
N PHE A 7 20.68 -10.75 -11.12
CA PHE A 7 19.34 -10.88 -11.73
C PHE A 7 19.25 -11.73 -13.01
N ASP A 8 20.33 -12.35 -13.48
CA ASP A 8 20.33 -13.01 -14.81
C ASP A 8 20.80 -14.47 -14.82
N LYS A 9 20.59 -15.21 -13.73
CA LYS A 9 20.89 -16.65 -13.71
C LYS A 9 20.01 -17.46 -12.76
N MET A 10 18.69 -17.42 -12.95
CA MET A 10 17.78 -18.46 -12.43
C MET A 10 16.45 -18.49 -13.23
N ALA A 11 16.58 -18.56 -14.56
CA ALA A 11 15.51 -19.05 -15.41
C ALA A 11 15.50 -20.59 -15.36
N SER A 12 14.88 -21.14 -14.31
CA SER A 12 14.33 -22.49 -14.30
C SER A 12 12.94 -22.41 -13.67
N GLY A 13 11.89 -22.37 -14.50
CA GLY A 13 10.49 -22.25 -14.02
C GLY A 13 10.07 -23.35 -13.04
N GLY A 14 10.83 -24.44 -12.92
CA GLY A 14 10.65 -25.47 -11.90
C GLY A 14 11.14 -25.10 -10.50
N ASP A 15 12.10 -24.18 -10.36
CA ASP A 15 12.67 -23.81 -9.05
C ASP A 15 11.92 -22.66 -8.38
N SER A 16 11.30 -21.75 -9.14
CA SER A 16 10.39 -20.73 -8.61
C SER A 16 9.15 -21.36 -7.94
N ILE A 17 8.51 -22.35 -8.59
CA ILE A 17 7.35 -23.07 -8.01
C ILE A 17 7.75 -23.90 -6.78
N LYS A 18 8.94 -24.50 -6.78
CA LYS A 18 9.48 -25.20 -5.61
C LYS A 18 9.78 -24.22 -4.46
N LEU A 19 10.30 -23.05 -4.77
CA LEU A 19 10.61 -22.00 -3.80
C LEU A 19 9.33 -21.45 -3.18
N GLU A 20 8.28 -21.19 -3.96
CA GLU A 20 6.95 -20.80 -3.46
C GLU A 20 6.33 -21.86 -2.56
N LYS A 21 6.42 -23.15 -2.95
CA LYS A 21 5.97 -24.26 -2.11
C LYS A 21 6.76 -24.33 -0.80
N HIS A 22 8.08 -24.15 -0.85
CA HIS A 22 8.92 -24.09 0.34
C HIS A 22 8.59 -22.89 1.23
N LEU A 23 8.36 -21.70 0.66
CA LEU A 23 7.94 -20.49 1.38
C LEU A 23 6.59 -20.69 2.08
N LYS A 24 5.64 -21.34 1.40
CA LYS A 24 4.35 -21.69 1.99
C LYS A 24 4.52 -22.66 3.17
N LEU A 25 5.33 -23.70 2.99
CA LEU A 25 5.64 -24.67 4.05
C LEU A 25 6.37 -24.00 5.23
N LEU A 26 7.27 -23.05 4.95
CA LEU A 26 7.95 -22.26 5.97
C LEU A 26 6.98 -21.36 6.73
N LYS A 27 6.02 -20.71 6.05
CA LYS A 27 4.96 -19.93 6.69
C LYS A 27 4.07 -20.81 7.57
N GLU A 28 3.74 -22.01 7.13
CA GLU A 28 2.98 -23.00 7.92
C GLU A 28 3.75 -23.48 9.15
N GLU A 29 5.05 -23.79 9.01
CA GLU A 29 5.90 -24.15 10.15
C GLU A 29 6.13 -22.96 11.09
N TYR A 30 6.30 -21.75 10.56
CA TYR A 30 6.43 -20.53 11.36
C TYR A 30 5.15 -20.21 12.14
N THR A 31 3.98 -20.39 11.54
CA THR A 31 2.69 -20.23 12.24
C THR A 31 2.47 -21.30 13.30
N LYS A 32 2.83 -22.57 13.03
CA LYS A 32 2.85 -23.61 14.07
C LYS A 32 3.81 -23.27 15.20
N LEU A 33 5.01 -22.78 14.87
CA LEU A 33 6.02 -22.41 15.84
C LEU A 33 5.58 -21.22 16.68
N GLN A 34 4.94 -20.21 16.09
CA GLN A 34 4.34 -19.09 16.83
C GLN A 34 3.22 -19.56 17.76
N LYS A 35 2.35 -20.48 17.32
CA LYS A 35 1.32 -21.09 18.19
C LYS A 35 1.97 -21.87 19.33
N ASN A 36 2.96 -22.71 19.05
CA ASN A 36 3.70 -23.47 20.04
C ASN A 36 4.45 -22.57 21.02
N TYR A 37 5.02 -21.46 20.54
CA TYR A 37 5.68 -20.46 21.36
C TYR A 37 4.68 -19.76 22.29
N ALA A 38 3.53 -19.32 21.78
CA ALA A 38 2.47 -18.73 22.61
C ALA A 38 1.92 -19.74 23.64
N GLU A 39 1.79 -21.01 23.27
CA GLU A 39 1.42 -22.07 24.22
C GLU A 39 2.52 -22.34 25.25
N LEU A 40 3.80 -22.30 24.85
CA LEU A 40 4.93 -22.50 25.72
C LEU A 40 5.09 -21.32 26.68
N GLU A 41 4.91 -20.09 26.20
CA GLU A 41 4.86 -18.86 27.00
C GLU A 41 3.70 -18.91 28.00
N ARG A 42 2.54 -19.43 27.58
CA ARG A 42 1.40 -19.71 28.48
C ARG A 42 1.73 -20.78 29.52
N LYS A 43 2.39 -21.87 29.13
CA LYS A 43 2.83 -22.94 30.04
C LYS A 43 3.90 -22.43 30.99
N TYR A 44 4.82 -21.59 30.52
CA TYR A 44 5.89 -20.99 31.30
C TYR A 44 5.34 -19.94 32.25
N SER A 45 4.38 -19.11 31.86
CA SER A 45 3.68 -18.19 32.77
C SER A 45 2.96 -18.95 33.89
N LYS A 46 2.26 -20.04 33.55
CA LYS A 46 1.68 -20.97 34.55
C LYS A 46 2.73 -21.65 35.42
N ALA A 47 3.87 -22.04 34.84
CA ALA A 47 4.95 -22.72 35.55
C ALA A 47 5.72 -21.75 36.46
N ALA A 48 5.98 -20.52 36.02
CA ALA A 48 6.58 -19.43 36.79
C ALA A 48 5.68 -19.01 37.95
N ALA A 49 4.36 -19.07 37.76
CA ALA A 49 3.40 -18.93 38.86
C ALA A 49 3.41 -20.13 39.83
N SER A 50 3.96 -21.29 39.43
CA SER A 50 4.07 -22.51 40.24
C SER A 50 5.45 -22.76 40.85
N THR A 51 6.52 -22.12 40.39
CA THR A 51 7.90 -22.30 40.90
C THR A 51 8.23 -21.49 42.15
N GLY A 52 7.21 -20.96 42.83
CA GLY A 52 7.32 -20.55 44.23
C GLY A 52 7.29 -21.76 45.16
N GLU A 53 8.43 -22.46 45.18
CA GLU A 53 8.84 -23.54 46.09
C GLU A 53 8.16 -24.91 45.98
N ASN A 54 9.02 -25.93 46.06
CA ASN A 54 8.71 -27.34 46.15
C ASN A 54 7.56 -27.59 47.13
N ASP A 55 6.44 -28.16 46.67
CA ASP A 55 5.86 -29.25 47.43
C ASP A 55 4.91 -30.16 46.65
N VAL A 56 4.93 -31.39 47.11
CA VAL A 56 4.18 -32.55 46.67
C VAL A 56 2.68 -32.33 46.98
N SER A 57 1.81 -32.91 46.16
CA SER A 57 0.33 -32.93 46.22
C SER A 57 -0.38 -31.76 45.53
N GLY A 58 -1.16 -32.11 44.51
CA GLY A 58 -2.00 -31.17 43.79
C GLY A 58 -3.14 -30.70 44.68
N GLU A 59 -3.08 -29.45 45.13
CA GLU A 59 -4.27 -28.66 45.53
C GLU A 59 -3.98 -27.18 45.81
N PHE A 60 -2.72 -26.73 45.86
CA PHE A 60 -2.41 -25.31 46.08
C PHE A 60 -1.80 -24.67 44.84
N SER A 61 -2.65 -24.29 43.88
CA SER A 61 -2.26 -23.24 42.94
C SER A 61 -1.86 -21.99 43.76
N SER A 62 -0.69 -21.42 43.49
CA SER A 62 -0.17 -20.24 44.21
C SER A 62 -1.22 -19.14 44.34
N PHE A 63 -1.08 -18.25 45.34
CA PHE A 63 -2.02 -17.12 45.53
C PHE A 63 -2.24 -16.34 44.22
N ILE A 64 -1.17 -16.10 43.45
CA ILE A 64 -1.22 -15.44 42.14
C ILE A 64 -2.06 -16.25 41.15
N SER A 65 -1.83 -17.57 41.05
CA SER A 65 -2.59 -18.45 40.15
C SER A 65 -4.09 -18.47 40.49
N ARG A 66 -4.43 -18.53 41.78
CA ARG A 66 -5.84 -18.46 42.25
C ARG A 66 -6.45 -17.12 41.93
N LEU A 67 -5.72 -16.03 42.13
CA LEU A 67 -6.19 -14.68 41.82
C LEU A 67 -6.48 -14.55 40.32
N VAL A 68 -5.55 -14.98 39.45
CA VAL A 68 -5.74 -14.96 37.99
C VAL A 68 -6.93 -15.84 37.56
N MET A 69 -7.07 -17.06 38.11
CA MET A 69 -8.22 -17.92 37.84
C MET A 69 -9.53 -17.30 38.32
N THR A 70 -9.54 -16.72 39.52
CA THR A 70 -10.71 -16.06 40.08
C THR A 70 -11.12 -14.90 39.19
N VAL A 71 -10.18 -14.01 38.83
CA VAL A 71 -10.42 -12.91 37.90
C VAL A 71 -11.01 -13.43 36.59
N ALA A 72 -10.40 -14.43 35.96
CA ALA A 72 -10.93 -15.01 34.72
C ALA A 72 -12.39 -15.52 34.86
N THR A 73 -12.77 -16.09 36.00
CA THR A 73 -14.16 -16.54 36.23
C THR A 73 -15.17 -15.41 36.44
N LEU A 74 -14.72 -14.19 36.73
CA LEU A 74 -15.58 -13.00 36.89
C LEU A 74 -16.05 -12.42 35.56
N TYR A 75 -15.47 -12.83 34.43
CA TYR A 75 -15.90 -12.39 33.10
C TYR A 75 -17.42 -12.60 32.91
N GLY A 76 -18.15 -11.52 32.67
CA GLY A 76 -19.60 -11.52 32.46
C GLY A 76 -20.44 -11.81 33.72
N ARG A 77 -19.84 -11.92 34.90
CA ARG A 77 -20.57 -12.09 36.17
C ARG A 77 -20.81 -10.76 36.86
N THR A 78 -21.93 -10.67 37.57
CA THR A 78 -22.29 -9.52 38.41
C THR A 78 -21.63 -9.56 39.80
N THR A 79 -21.05 -10.70 40.19
CA THR A 79 -20.37 -10.88 41.47
C THR A 79 -19.19 -9.93 41.59
N TYR A 80 -19.21 -9.00 42.55
CA TYR A 80 -18.22 -7.92 42.73
C TYR A 80 -18.14 -6.89 41.60
N SER A 81 -19.11 -6.90 40.66
CA SER A 81 -19.14 -5.90 39.60
C SER A 81 -19.49 -4.53 40.17
N ASP A 82 -18.67 -3.54 39.81
CA ASP A 82 -18.71 -2.16 40.30
C ASP A 82 -18.75 -1.14 39.15
N ILE A 83 -18.81 -1.63 37.90
CA ILE A 83 -18.94 -0.84 36.68
C ILE A 83 -19.60 -1.65 35.56
N THR A 84 -20.31 -0.97 34.67
CA THR A 84 -20.93 -1.58 33.48
C THR A 84 -20.22 -1.12 32.21
N ILE A 85 -19.95 -2.03 31.28
CA ILE A 85 -19.49 -1.71 29.93
C ILE A 85 -20.69 -1.69 29.01
N LYS A 86 -20.98 -0.56 28.39
CA LYS A 86 -22.06 -0.42 27.42
C LYS A 86 -21.52 -0.63 26.01
N LEU A 87 -21.88 -1.75 25.39
CA LEU A 87 -21.62 -2.02 23.98
C LEU A 87 -22.83 -1.58 23.15
N LYS A 88 -22.69 -1.61 21.82
CA LYS A 88 -23.72 -1.17 20.88
C LYS A 88 -25.03 -1.94 21.00
N ASP A 89 -24.95 -3.24 21.30
CA ASP A 89 -26.06 -4.18 21.38
C ASP A 89 -26.45 -4.54 22.81
N LYS A 90 -25.50 -4.52 23.75
CA LYS A 90 -25.71 -4.97 25.13
C LYS A 90 -24.79 -4.30 26.15
N SER A 91 -25.28 -4.16 27.39
CA SER A 91 -24.44 -3.81 28.54
C SER A 91 -23.96 -5.05 29.30
N MET A 92 -22.68 -5.05 29.68
CA MET A 92 -22.03 -6.15 30.40
C MET A 92 -21.46 -5.70 31.76
N PRO A 93 -21.57 -6.51 32.82
CA PRO A 93 -20.91 -6.23 34.08
C PRO A 93 -19.39 -6.36 33.94
N ALA A 94 -18.65 -5.45 34.58
CA ALA A 94 -17.20 -5.46 34.66
C ALA A 94 -16.72 -5.00 36.04
N HIS A 95 -15.40 -4.95 36.21
CA HIS A 95 -14.73 -4.76 37.49
C HIS A 95 -13.62 -3.71 37.35
N LYS A 96 -13.72 -2.59 38.06
CA LYS A 96 -12.77 -1.46 37.98
C LYS A 96 -11.35 -1.88 38.25
N PHE A 97 -11.13 -2.73 39.26
CA PHE A 97 -9.79 -3.20 39.61
C PHE A 97 -9.12 -4.02 38.49
N VAL A 98 -9.90 -4.77 37.70
CA VAL A 98 -9.39 -5.57 36.58
C VAL A 98 -9.02 -4.66 35.41
N LEU A 99 -9.83 -3.64 35.14
CA LEU A 99 -9.54 -2.62 34.14
C LEU A 99 -8.27 -1.84 34.54
N ASN A 100 -8.23 -1.31 35.76
CA ASN A 100 -7.08 -0.56 36.27
C ASN A 100 -5.76 -1.38 36.16
N ALA A 101 -5.80 -2.68 36.45
CA ALA A 101 -4.64 -3.55 36.32
C ALA A 101 -4.13 -3.75 34.86
N ARG A 102 -4.93 -3.40 33.85
CA ARG A 102 -4.58 -3.59 32.42
C ARG A 102 -4.10 -2.33 31.72
N SER A 103 -4.55 -1.15 32.14
CA SER A 103 -4.18 0.10 31.48
C SER A 103 -4.23 1.31 32.40
N GLU A 104 -3.28 2.22 32.18
CA GLU A 104 -3.26 3.56 32.77
C GLU A 104 -4.45 4.43 32.34
N GLU A 105 -5.11 4.10 31.23
CA GLU A 105 -6.37 4.75 30.79
C GLU A 105 -7.54 4.44 31.73
N TRP A 106 -7.40 3.41 32.57
CA TRP A 106 -8.40 2.96 33.53
C TRP A 106 -7.91 3.09 34.97
N ARG A 107 -6.99 4.02 35.24
CA ARG A 107 -6.57 4.34 36.60
C ARG A 107 -7.75 4.70 37.49
N GLU A 108 -7.57 4.45 38.79
CA GLU A 108 -8.60 4.64 39.81
C GLU A 108 -9.23 6.03 39.72
N ASP A 109 -8.45 7.10 39.65
CA ASP A 109 -8.92 8.49 39.55
C ASP A 109 -9.83 8.75 38.32
N VAL A 110 -9.65 8.00 37.24
CA VAL A 110 -10.41 8.15 35.99
C VAL A 110 -11.75 7.42 36.03
N ILE A 111 -11.81 6.27 36.71
CA ILE A 111 -12.98 5.37 36.68
C ILE A 111 -13.72 5.27 38.03
N LEU A 112 -13.20 5.87 39.11
CA LEU A 112 -13.78 5.77 40.46
C LEU A 112 -15.24 6.21 40.49
N ASP A 113 -15.55 7.37 39.92
CA ASP A 113 -16.90 7.95 39.91
C ASP A 113 -17.76 7.47 38.73
N LYS A 114 -17.22 6.60 37.86
CA LYS A 114 -17.95 6.07 36.71
C LYS A 114 -18.74 4.83 37.10
N ALA A 115 -20.05 4.86 36.86
CA ALA A 115 -20.91 3.69 36.93
C ALA A 115 -20.93 2.90 35.61
N GLU A 116 -20.62 3.57 34.50
CA GLU A 116 -20.64 3.01 33.15
C GLU A 116 -19.45 3.50 32.32
N LEU A 117 -18.86 2.62 31.51
CA LEU A 117 -17.96 2.97 30.41
C LEU A 117 -18.68 2.72 29.08
N ASP A 118 -18.80 3.78 28.29
CA ASP A 118 -19.46 3.72 26.99
C ASP A 118 -18.47 3.29 25.89
N TRP A 119 -18.68 2.10 25.35
CA TRP A 119 -17.97 1.49 24.22
C TRP A 119 -18.94 1.27 23.03
N SER A 120 -20.07 1.98 22.97
CA SER A 120 -21.07 1.83 21.91
C SER A 120 -20.62 2.35 20.54
N ASP A 121 -19.52 3.11 20.52
CA ASP A 121 -18.83 3.57 19.31
C ASP A 121 -17.99 2.46 18.63
N MET A 122 -17.72 1.38 19.36
CA MET A 122 -16.97 0.21 18.88
C MET A 122 -17.92 -0.89 18.40
N ASP A 123 -17.45 -1.70 17.44
CA ASP A 123 -18.16 -2.91 17.05
C ASP A 123 -18.28 -3.87 18.25
N ALA A 124 -19.46 -4.50 18.40
CA ALA A 124 -19.76 -5.33 19.56
C ALA A 124 -18.79 -6.51 19.67
N ASP A 125 -18.41 -7.14 18.54
CA ASP A 125 -17.48 -8.29 18.53
C ASP A 125 -16.09 -7.90 19.02
N VAL A 126 -15.63 -6.70 18.63
CA VAL A 126 -14.35 -6.13 19.11
C VAL A 126 -14.43 -5.87 20.61
N GLY A 127 -15.54 -5.32 21.11
CA GLY A 127 -15.77 -5.09 22.53
C GLY A 127 -15.83 -6.37 23.35
N TYR A 128 -16.52 -7.40 22.86
CA TYR A 128 -16.55 -8.72 23.49
C TYR A 128 -15.17 -9.35 23.54
N ALA A 129 -14.41 -9.29 22.44
CA ALA A 129 -13.06 -9.84 22.37
C ALA A 129 -12.08 -9.10 23.30
N LEU A 130 -12.14 -7.76 23.33
CA LEU A 130 -11.35 -6.92 24.23
C LEU A 130 -11.67 -7.25 25.70
N LEU A 131 -12.95 -7.24 26.07
CA LEU A 131 -13.35 -7.52 27.45
C LEU A 131 -12.94 -8.94 27.87
N ARG A 132 -13.15 -9.94 27.01
CA ARG A 132 -12.69 -11.30 27.27
C ARG A 132 -11.18 -11.38 27.46
N TRP A 133 -10.40 -10.69 26.64
CA TRP A 133 -8.95 -10.64 26.76
C TRP A 133 -8.50 -10.00 28.08
N ILE A 134 -9.11 -8.89 28.50
CA ILE A 134 -8.81 -8.22 29.78
C ILE A 134 -8.89 -9.22 30.94
N TYR A 135 -9.93 -10.06 30.97
CA TYR A 135 -10.13 -11.04 32.04
C TYR A 135 -9.31 -12.34 31.90
N THR A 136 -9.11 -12.82 30.67
CA THR A 136 -8.64 -14.20 30.45
C THR A 136 -7.27 -14.31 29.78
N ASP A 137 -6.76 -13.19 29.26
CA ASP A 137 -5.55 -13.11 28.43
C ASP A 137 -5.65 -13.92 27.11
N ILE A 138 -6.87 -14.31 26.74
CA ILE A 138 -7.16 -15.11 25.55
C ILE A 138 -8.01 -14.29 24.59
N VAL A 139 -7.59 -14.26 23.33
CA VAL A 139 -8.31 -13.63 22.23
C VAL A 139 -8.26 -14.52 20.99
N ASP A 140 -9.35 -14.59 20.24
CA ASP A 140 -9.42 -15.35 18.99
C ASP A 140 -9.20 -14.42 17.80
N LEU A 141 -8.05 -14.54 17.15
CA LEU A 141 -7.59 -13.65 16.08
C LEU A 141 -7.59 -14.34 14.71
N GLN A 142 -8.56 -15.23 14.47
CA GLN A 142 -8.69 -15.93 13.18
C GLN A 142 -9.08 -15.01 12.02
N HIS A 143 -9.77 -13.90 12.30
CA HIS A 143 -10.28 -12.98 11.29
C HIS A 143 -9.49 -11.68 11.31
N ASP A 144 -8.95 -11.31 10.15
CA ASP A 144 -8.09 -10.12 10.00
C ASP A 144 -8.81 -8.81 10.35
N SER A 145 -10.12 -8.70 10.07
CA SER A 145 -10.91 -7.51 10.40
C SER A 145 -10.94 -7.28 11.91
N LEU A 146 -11.31 -8.31 12.67
CA LEU A 146 -11.32 -8.28 14.14
C LEU A 146 -9.92 -8.00 14.69
N ALA A 147 -8.89 -8.62 14.13
CA ALA A 147 -7.51 -8.39 14.57
C ALA A 147 -7.02 -6.96 14.31
N LEU A 148 -7.38 -6.35 13.17
CA LEU A 148 -7.05 -4.95 12.87
C LEU A 148 -7.80 -3.97 13.79
N ASP A 149 -9.08 -4.23 14.08
CA ASP A 149 -9.85 -3.36 14.96
C ASP A 149 -9.44 -3.53 16.44
N LEU A 150 -9.04 -4.75 16.84
CA LEU A 150 -8.38 -4.99 18.12
C LEU A 150 -7.01 -4.31 18.21
N LEU A 151 -6.24 -4.27 17.12
CA LEU A 151 -4.98 -3.53 17.09
C LEU A 151 -5.22 -2.02 17.33
N LYS A 152 -6.21 -1.42 16.65
CA LYS A 152 -6.58 0.00 16.87
C LYS A 152 -7.08 0.26 18.29
N THR A 153 -7.92 -0.62 18.84
CA THR A 153 -8.44 -0.45 20.21
C THR A 153 -7.35 -0.69 21.26
N SER A 154 -6.40 -1.59 21.01
CA SER A 154 -5.23 -1.77 21.86
C SER A 154 -4.36 -0.51 21.90
N HIS A 155 -4.23 0.22 20.78
CA HIS A 155 -3.58 1.52 20.76
C HIS A 155 -4.38 2.57 21.53
N ARG A 156 -5.69 2.68 21.26
CA ARG A 156 -6.61 3.61 21.94
C ARG A 156 -6.55 3.49 23.47
N PHE A 157 -6.54 2.26 23.96
CA PHE A 157 -6.51 1.98 25.41
C PHE A 157 -5.10 1.70 25.95
N LYS A 158 -4.03 1.95 25.18
CA LYS A 158 -2.62 1.75 25.57
C LYS A 158 -2.35 0.36 26.18
N LEU A 159 -2.73 -0.69 25.45
CA LEU A 159 -2.61 -2.10 25.84
C LEU A 159 -1.48 -2.79 25.06
N PRO A 160 -0.19 -2.63 25.46
CA PRO A 160 0.94 -3.14 24.67
C PRO A 160 0.93 -4.68 24.54
N GLY A 161 0.43 -5.40 25.55
CA GLY A 161 0.31 -6.86 25.50
C GLY A 161 -0.67 -7.33 24.41
N LEU A 162 -1.84 -6.68 24.32
CA LEU A 162 -2.82 -6.98 23.27
C LEU A 162 -2.33 -6.52 21.89
N MET A 163 -1.69 -5.36 21.82
CA MET A 163 -1.10 -4.84 20.59
C MET A 163 -0.10 -5.84 19.99
N GLY A 164 0.84 -6.33 20.80
CA GLY A 164 1.82 -7.32 20.36
C GLY A 164 1.20 -8.66 19.93
N LEU A 165 0.10 -9.08 20.56
CA LEU A 165 -0.65 -10.27 20.13
C LEU A 165 -1.30 -10.07 18.76
N CYS A 166 -1.94 -8.92 18.56
CA CYS A 166 -2.58 -8.56 17.28
C CYS A 166 -1.54 -8.43 16.17
N GLU A 167 -0.40 -7.78 16.42
CA GLU A 167 0.70 -7.68 15.46
C GLU A 167 1.19 -9.05 15.00
N ARG A 168 1.50 -9.96 15.93
CA ARG A 168 2.00 -11.30 15.59
C ARG A 168 1.00 -12.09 14.76
N ALA A 169 -0.27 -12.04 15.12
CA ALA A 169 -1.34 -12.70 14.38
C ALA A 169 -1.46 -12.13 12.96
N LEU A 170 -1.48 -10.80 12.81
CA LEU A 170 -1.60 -10.13 11.52
C LEU A 170 -0.40 -10.40 10.61
N VAL A 171 0.84 -10.35 11.13
CA VAL A 171 2.05 -10.67 10.34
C VAL A 171 1.94 -12.06 9.71
N SER A 172 1.32 -13.01 10.40
CA SER A 172 1.15 -14.37 9.89
C SER A 172 0.10 -14.51 8.79
N SER A 173 -0.88 -13.59 8.72
CA SER A 173 -1.99 -13.62 7.75
C SER A 173 -1.82 -12.65 6.58
N VAL A 174 -0.88 -11.71 6.64
CA VAL A 174 -0.63 -10.72 5.58
C VAL A 174 -0.40 -11.41 4.22
N SER A 175 -1.11 -10.90 3.21
CA SER A 175 -0.99 -11.28 1.81
C SER A 175 -0.67 -10.06 0.94
N VAL A 176 -0.33 -10.26 -0.33
CA VAL A 176 -0.07 -9.17 -1.29
C VAL A 176 -1.30 -8.25 -1.43
N ARG A 177 -2.52 -8.80 -1.32
CA ARG A 177 -3.77 -8.02 -1.42
C ARG A 177 -4.15 -7.28 -0.15
N SER A 178 -3.62 -7.68 1.00
CA SER A 178 -3.95 -7.08 2.29
C SER A 178 -2.84 -6.20 2.88
N CYS A 179 -1.62 -6.30 2.36
CA CYS A 179 -0.44 -5.64 2.93
C CYS A 179 -0.55 -4.11 2.96
N VAL A 180 -1.14 -3.48 1.93
CA VAL A 180 -1.31 -2.02 1.90
C VAL A 180 -2.28 -1.55 2.98
N ARG A 181 -3.42 -2.25 3.14
CA ARG A 181 -4.39 -1.96 4.21
C ARG A 181 -3.76 -2.12 5.60
N PHE A 182 -3.00 -3.20 5.79
CA PHE A 182 -2.35 -3.47 7.08
C PHE A 182 -1.25 -2.47 7.36
N TYR A 183 -0.50 -2.06 6.34
CA TYR A 183 0.50 -1.00 6.43
C TYR A 183 -0.11 0.31 6.92
N CYS A 184 -1.25 0.73 6.37
CA CYS A 184 -1.95 1.94 6.82
C CYS A 184 -2.30 1.86 8.31
N VAL A 185 -2.96 0.77 8.72
CA VAL A 185 -3.34 0.60 10.14
C VAL A 185 -2.12 0.54 11.04
N ALA A 186 -1.05 -0.13 10.60
CA ALA A 186 0.18 -0.25 11.37
C ALA A 186 0.88 1.10 11.58
N GLU A 187 0.89 1.97 10.56
CA GLU A 187 1.45 3.31 10.68
C GLU A 187 0.62 4.15 11.67
N ASP A 188 -0.71 4.13 11.52
CA ASP A 188 -1.62 4.93 12.35
C ASP A 188 -1.51 4.60 13.85
N VAL A 189 -1.29 3.32 14.17
CA VAL A 189 -1.20 2.83 15.57
C VAL A 189 0.24 2.71 16.09
N GLY A 190 1.24 2.93 15.24
CA GLY A 190 2.65 2.77 15.58
C GLY A 190 3.10 1.31 15.77
N ALA A 191 2.48 0.36 15.08
CA ALA A 191 2.80 -1.07 15.15
C ALA A 191 4.02 -1.41 14.28
N SER A 192 5.22 -1.15 14.79
CA SER A 192 6.49 -1.20 14.04
C SER A 192 6.77 -2.53 13.34
N ASN A 193 6.52 -3.68 13.99
CA ASN A 193 6.83 -4.99 13.41
C ASN A 193 5.93 -5.28 12.19
N LEU A 194 4.64 -4.99 12.32
CA LEU A 194 3.67 -5.18 11.24
C LEU A 194 3.95 -4.20 10.10
N LEU A 195 4.27 -2.95 10.44
CA LEU A 195 4.62 -1.91 9.48
C LEU A 195 5.83 -2.33 8.63
N GLU A 196 6.93 -2.77 9.27
CA GLU A 196 8.15 -3.19 8.58
C GLU A 196 7.90 -4.41 7.69
N TYR A 197 7.15 -5.40 8.20
CA TYR A 197 6.78 -6.58 7.42
C TYR A 197 5.98 -6.23 6.17
N CYS A 198 4.92 -5.42 6.33
CA CYS A 198 4.10 -4.97 5.20
C CYS A 198 4.93 -4.14 4.22
N SER A 199 5.80 -3.28 4.73
CA SER A 199 6.71 -2.46 3.92
C SER A 199 7.66 -3.29 3.06
N GLY A 200 8.22 -4.37 3.63
CA GLY A 200 9.02 -5.34 2.89
C GLY A 200 8.22 -6.02 1.79
N LEU A 201 7.02 -6.52 2.11
CA LEU A 201 6.17 -7.23 1.15
C LEU A 201 5.72 -6.33 -0.02
N ILE A 202 5.32 -5.08 0.27
CA ILE A 202 4.99 -4.06 -0.74
C ILE A 202 6.18 -3.79 -1.67
N SER A 203 7.40 -3.74 -1.11
CA SER A 203 8.60 -3.47 -1.90
C SER A 203 8.98 -4.64 -2.80
N THR A 204 8.74 -5.88 -2.36
CA THR A 204 9.00 -7.09 -3.16
C THR A 204 7.96 -7.29 -4.26
N HIS A 205 6.69 -6.97 -4.00
CA HIS A 205 5.56 -7.18 -4.93
C HIS A 205 5.06 -5.88 -5.55
N TRP A 206 5.94 -4.89 -5.75
CA TRP A 206 5.57 -3.55 -6.21
C TRP A 206 4.85 -3.52 -7.55
N ASP A 207 5.15 -4.49 -8.42
CA ASP A 207 4.57 -4.59 -9.77
C ASP A 207 3.27 -5.40 -9.80
N ASP A 208 2.97 -6.17 -8.74
CA ASP A 208 1.71 -6.91 -8.61
C ASP A 208 0.57 -6.03 -8.05
N LEU A 209 0.93 -4.88 -7.47
CA LEU A 209 -0.02 -3.96 -6.83
C LEU A 209 -0.64 -3.00 -7.85
N THR A 210 -1.93 -2.77 -7.67
CA THR A 210 -2.77 -1.95 -8.55
C THR A 210 -3.15 -0.64 -7.86
N PRO A 211 -3.60 0.38 -8.63
CA PRO A 211 -4.12 1.63 -8.05
C PRO A 211 -5.20 1.43 -6.97
N GLN A 212 -6.04 0.40 -7.12
CA GLN A 212 -7.12 0.07 -6.17
C GLN A 212 -6.58 -0.32 -4.79
N ASP A 213 -5.43 -1.01 -4.73
CA ASP A 213 -4.84 -1.44 -3.45
C ASP A 213 -4.42 -0.23 -2.59
N PHE A 214 -4.15 0.93 -3.22
CA PHE A 214 -3.75 2.17 -2.56
C PHE A 214 -4.89 3.17 -2.36
N GLU A 215 -6.11 2.90 -2.81
CA GLU A 215 -7.23 3.85 -2.81
C GLU A 215 -7.51 4.42 -1.41
N HIS A 216 -7.47 3.57 -0.38
CA HIS A 216 -7.74 3.95 1.01
C HIS A 216 -6.55 4.61 1.72
N MET A 217 -5.36 4.63 1.11
CA MET A 217 -4.17 5.23 1.71
C MET A 217 -4.20 6.75 1.53
N SER A 218 -3.94 7.49 2.62
CA SER A 218 -3.85 8.95 2.56
C SER A 218 -2.69 9.41 1.68
N GLY A 219 -2.88 10.53 0.96
CA GLY A 219 -1.85 11.09 0.08
C GLY A 219 -0.49 11.32 0.77
N PRO A 220 -0.44 11.93 1.97
CA PRO A 220 0.81 12.12 2.71
C PRO A 220 1.53 10.82 3.07
N LEU A 221 0.78 9.79 3.50
CA LEU A 221 1.35 8.49 3.84
C LEU A 221 1.91 7.78 2.61
N LEU A 222 1.13 7.77 1.52
CA LEU A 222 1.56 7.20 0.24
C LEU A 222 2.82 7.90 -0.27
N TYR A 223 2.85 9.23 -0.22
CA TYR A 223 4.02 10.00 -0.60
C TYR A 223 5.26 9.65 0.24
N LYS A 224 5.12 9.60 1.58
CA LYS A 224 6.21 9.20 2.51
C LYS A 224 6.73 7.80 2.16
N MET A 225 5.82 6.85 1.90
CA MET A 225 6.17 5.49 1.50
C MET A 225 6.97 5.50 0.19
N LEU A 226 6.45 6.15 -0.86
CA LEU A 226 7.10 6.23 -2.19
C LEU A 226 8.50 6.84 -2.12
N LYS A 227 8.67 7.92 -1.34
CA LYS A 227 9.96 8.59 -1.13
C LYS A 227 10.98 7.68 -0.45
N SER A 228 10.53 6.83 0.48
CA SER A 228 11.42 5.90 1.18
C SER A 228 11.82 4.67 0.35
N LYS A 229 10.98 4.26 -0.62
CA LYS A 229 11.15 2.99 -1.35
C LYS A 229 11.61 3.13 -2.79
N THR A 230 11.36 4.28 -3.41
CA THR A 230 11.63 4.47 -4.83
C THR A 230 12.51 5.69 -5.07
N LYS A 231 13.40 5.61 -6.07
CA LYS A 231 14.21 6.77 -6.51
C LYS A 231 13.39 7.79 -7.28
N HIS A 232 12.26 7.37 -7.85
CA HIS A 232 11.42 8.18 -8.72
C HIS A 232 9.97 8.21 -8.19
N PRO A 233 9.71 8.85 -7.04
CA PRO A 233 8.39 8.85 -6.40
C PRO A 233 7.31 9.46 -7.29
N LEU A 234 7.64 10.48 -8.10
CA LEU A 234 6.69 11.08 -9.04
C LEU A 234 6.18 10.07 -10.07
N HIS A 235 7.05 9.25 -10.66
CA HIS A 235 6.66 8.23 -11.64
C HIS A 235 5.74 7.19 -11.00
N ALA A 236 6.06 6.77 -9.78
CA ALA A 236 5.23 5.83 -9.03
C ALA A 236 3.84 6.42 -8.71
N ALA A 237 3.76 7.69 -8.30
CA ALA A 237 2.50 8.37 -8.04
C ALA A 237 1.62 8.49 -9.30
N VAL A 238 2.24 8.83 -10.44
CA VAL A 238 1.54 8.87 -11.73
C VAL A 238 1.05 7.48 -12.14
N ARG A 239 1.86 6.44 -11.99
CA ARG A 239 1.46 5.04 -12.28
C ARG A 239 0.27 4.60 -11.44
N LEU A 240 0.19 5.07 -10.18
CA LEU A 240 -0.93 4.80 -9.28
C LEU A 240 -2.15 5.69 -9.55
N LEU A 241 -2.09 6.62 -10.52
CA LEU A 241 -3.16 7.55 -10.88
C LEU A 241 -3.64 8.40 -9.69
N ARG A 242 -2.73 8.73 -8.76
CA ARG A 242 -3.01 9.51 -7.54
C ARG A 242 -2.61 10.96 -7.71
N GLU A 243 -3.53 11.79 -8.19
CA GLU A 243 -3.32 13.21 -8.44
C GLU A 243 -2.89 13.98 -7.18
N ASP A 244 -3.50 13.68 -6.04
CA ASP A 244 -3.16 14.26 -4.74
C ASP A 244 -1.69 14.03 -4.37
N VAL A 245 -1.17 12.83 -4.63
CA VAL A 245 0.23 12.48 -4.40
C VAL A 245 1.16 13.11 -5.43
N VAL A 246 0.73 13.20 -6.69
CA VAL A 246 1.49 13.92 -7.73
C VAL A 246 1.66 15.39 -7.31
N PHE A 247 0.58 16.04 -6.87
CA PHE A 247 0.64 17.42 -6.39
C PHE A 247 1.59 17.58 -5.19
N LEU A 248 1.53 16.67 -4.20
CA LEU A 248 2.47 16.65 -3.08
C LEU A 248 3.93 16.48 -3.53
N CYS A 249 4.19 15.59 -4.50
CA CYS A 249 5.53 15.42 -5.08
C CYS A 249 6.06 16.73 -5.68
N LEU A 250 5.22 17.49 -6.39
CA LEU A 250 5.61 18.73 -7.02
C LEU A 250 5.91 19.81 -5.97
N VAL A 251 4.98 20.03 -5.02
CA VAL A 251 5.11 21.09 -4.00
C VAL A 251 6.35 20.90 -3.12
N GLU A 252 6.65 19.68 -2.68
CA GLU A 252 7.84 19.44 -1.86
C GLU A 252 9.16 19.64 -2.61
N ASN A 253 9.17 19.45 -3.93
CA ASN A 253 10.38 19.47 -4.73
C ASN A 253 10.51 20.74 -5.60
N ASN A 254 9.87 21.84 -5.18
CA ASN A 254 9.83 23.13 -5.89
C ASN A 254 11.21 23.63 -6.39
N GLY A 255 12.31 23.31 -5.70
CA GLY A 255 13.68 23.70 -6.11
C GLY A 255 14.28 22.91 -7.28
N SER A 256 13.77 21.72 -7.60
CA SER A 256 14.32 20.80 -8.62
C SER A 256 13.24 20.28 -9.58
N LEU A 257 12.11 20.99 -9.69
CA LEU A 257 10.97 20.62 -10.52
C LEU A 257 11.33 20.21 -11.96
N PRO A 258 12.02 21.05 -12.77
CA PRO A 258 12.25 20.74 -14.19
C PRO A 258 13.10 19.47 -14.40
N GLU A 259 13.98 19.14 -13.44
CA GLU A 259 14.77 17.91 -13.49
C GLU A 259 13.90 16.68 -13.17
N ILE A 260 13.05 16.79 -12.15
CA ILE A 260 12.22 15.67 -11.68
C ILE A 260 11.11 15.35 -12.69
N VAL A 261 10.41 16.36 -13.21
CA VAL A 261 9.27 16.16 -14.12
C VAL A 261 9.68 15.69 -15.52
N ASN A 262 10.95 15.89 -15.89
CA ASN A 262 11.51 15.44 -17.16
C ASN A 262 12.52 14.29 -17.00
N SER A 263 12.69 13.76 -15.78
CA SER A 263 13.52 12.59 -15.54
C SER A 263 12.88 11.34 -16.15
N LEU A 264 13.71 10.41 -16.61
CA LEU A 264 13.23 9.13 -17.13
C LEU A 264 13.12 8.11 -15.99
N SER A 265 12.06 7.30 -16.03
CA SER A 265 11.93 6.11 -15.18
C SER A 265 13.00 5.06 -15.52
N PRO A 266 13.18 4.01 -14.69
CA PRO A 266 14.01 2.87 -15.04
C PRO A 266 13.61 2.17 -16.35
N GLN A 267 12.34 2.31 -16.76
CA GLN A 267 11.80 1.81 -18.02
C GLN A 267 11.92 2.83 -19.17
N GLY A 268 12.57 3.98 -18.94
CA GLY A 268 12.79 5.00 -19.97
C GLY A 268 11.57 5.87 -20.29
N GLN A 269 10.58 5.91 -19.40
CA GLN A 269 9.33 6.65 -19.58
C GLN A 269 9.34 7.98 -18.83
N LEU A 270 8.77 9.01 -19.44
CA LEU A 270 8.56 10.32 -18.82
C LEU A 270 7.31 10.31 -17.93
N PRO A 271 7.24 11.10 -16.85
CA PRO A 271 6.04 11.23 -16.02
C PRO A 271 4.81 11.65 -16.83
N LEU A 272 4.97 12.62 -17.75
CA LEU A 272 3.89 13.07 -18.62
C LEU A 272 3.42 11.94 -19.55
N GLY A 273 4.35 11.17 -20.13
CA GLY A 273 4.01 10.01 -20.96
C GLY A 273 3.24 8.94 -20.18
N LEU A 274 3.63 8.65 -18.94
CA LEU A 274 2.92 7.73 -18.04
C LEU A 274 1.48 8.19 -17.76
N ALA A 275 1.28 9.48 -17.49
CA ALA A 275 -0.05 10.03 -17.22
C ALA A 275 -1.00 9.89 -18.41
N LEU A 276 -0.47 10.11 -19.62
CA LEU A 276 -1.23 10.02 -20.87
C LEU A 276 -1.57 8.57 -21.23
N MET A 277 -0.64 7.63 -21.05
CA MET A 277 -0.92 6.19 -21.19
C MET A 277 -1.99 5.70 -20.19
N GLY A 278 -1.99 6.27 -18.98
CA GLY A 278 -3.03 6.06 -17.98
C GLY A 278 -4.35 6.78 -18.26
N ARG A 279 -4.46 7.50 -19.39
CA ARG A 279 -5.60 8.33 -19.80
C ARG A 279 -6.03 9.39 -18.77
N SER A 280 -5.11 9.81 -17.90
CA SER A 280 -5.39 10.80 -16.86
C SER A 280 -5.02 12.21 -17.33
N THR A 281 -6.00 12.90 -17.90
CA THR A 281 -5.83 14.30 -18.34
C THR A 281 -5.54 15.23 -17.17
N ALA A 282 -6.14 14.99 -15.99
CA ALA A 282 -5.93 15.80 -14.79
C ALA A 282 -4.46 15.77 -14.35
N ILE A 283 -3.88 14.57 -14.23
CA ILE A 283 -2.46 14.43 -13.88
C ILE A 283 -1.56 15.05 -14.96
N ALA A 284 -1.87 14.84 -16.24
CA ALA A 284 -1.11 15.43 -17.33
C ALA A 284 -1.15 16.98 -17.31
N GLN A 285 -2.31 17.57 -17.03
CA GLN A 285 -2.46 19.02 -16.86
C GLN A 285 -1.67 19.53 -15.65
N THR A 286 -1.78 18.86 -14.50
CA THR A 286 -1.02 19.22 -13.29
C THR A 286 0.49 19.16 -13.53
N LEU A 287 1.00 18.16 -14.26
CA LEU A 287 2.41 18.07 -14.63
C LEU A 287 2.86 19.21 -15.55
N LEU A 288 2.04 19.62 -16.52
CA LEU A 288 2.35 20.71 -17.44
C LEU A 288 2.27 22.08 -16.75
N GLU A 289 1.18 22.36 -16.05
CA GLU A 289 0.85 23.69 -15.52
C GLU A 289 1.56 23.98 -14.19
N THR A 290 1.65 22.98 -13.31
CA THR A 290 2.30 23.13 -11.99
C THR A 290 3.75 22.66 -12.02
N GLY A 291 4.01 21.54 -12.72
CA GLY A 291 5.34 20.93 -12.76
C GLY A 291 6.29 21.54 -13.80
N GLY A 292 5.76 22.21 -14.83
CA GLY A 292 6.58 22.70 -15.95
C GLY A 292 7.17 21.57 -16.80
N ALA A 293 6.45 20.44 -16.93
CA ALA A 293 6.89 19.33 -17.76
C ALA A 293 7.08 19.75 -19.22
N ASP A 294 8.17 19.32 -19.83
CA ASP A 294 8.45 19.59 -21.24
C ASP A 294 7.63 18.66 -22.13
N ILE A 295 6.63 19.25 -22.79
CA ILE A 295 5.76 18.53 -23.73
C ILE A 295 6.52 17.95 -24.94
N ASN A 296 7.69 18.51 -25.25
CA ASN A 296 8.55 18.13 -26.36
C ASN A 296 9.70 17.21 -25.94
N ALA A 297 9.69 16.74 -24.69
CA ALA A 297 10.72 15.85 -24.18
C ALA A 297 10.83 14.56 -25.01
N TYR A 298 12.06 14.04 -25.07
CA TYR A 298 12.38 12.80 -25.76
C TYR A 298 12.31 11.61 -24.81
N THR A 299 11.68 10.53 -25.27
CA THR A 299 11.71 9.23 -24.60
C THR A 299 13.10 8.60 -24.72
N SER A 300 13.34 7.49 -24.00
CA SER A 300 14.58 6.72 -24.11
C SER A 300 14.86 6.20 -25.54
N GLU A 301 13.81 6.01 -26.34
CA GLU A 301 13.91 5.58 -27.74
C GLU A 301 14.28 6.72 -28.70
N GLY A 302 14.41 7.97 -28.20
CA GLY A 302 14.69 9.13 -29.05
C GLY A 302 13.49 9.62 -29.85
N ASN A 303 12.27 9.26 -29.43
CA ASN A 303 11.02 9.79 -29.97
C ASN A 303 10.52 10.94 -29.09
N THR A 304 9.86 11.95 -29.66
CA THR A 304 9.05 12.88 -28.86
C THR A 304 7.79 12.18 -28.36
N LEU A 305 7.14 12.69 -27.31
CA LEU A 305 5.88 12.13 -26.79
C LEU A 305 4.79 12.02 -27.89
N LEU A 306 4.72 12.99 -28.80
CA LEU A 306 3.78 12.98 -29.92
C LEU A 306 4.09 11.83 -30.90
N ILE A 307 5.36 11.68 -31.29
CA ILE A 307 5.78 10.62 -32.22
C ILE A 307 5.55 9.24 -31.59
N ASP A 308 5.89 9.09 -30.32
CA ASP A 308 5.68 7.86 -29.55
C ASP A 308 4.19 7.48 -29.46
N ALA A 309 3.30 8.46 -29.26
CA ALA A 309 1.85 8.26 -29.32
C ALA A 309 1.37 7.80 -30.70
N ILE A 310 1.86 8.44 -31.77
CA ILE A 310 1.50 8.07 -33.14
C ILE A 310 1.99 6.65 -33.47
N LYS A 311 3.23 6.27 -33.11
CA LYS A 311 3.76 4.91 -33.33
C LYS A 311 2.93 3.83 -32.65
N ARG A 312 2.33 4.14 -31.49
CA ARG A 312 1.43 3.24 -30.76
C ARG A 312 -0.01 3.23 -31.29
N GLY A 313 -0.36 4.15 -32.20
CA GLY A 313 -1.75 4.38 -32.62
C GLY A 313 -2.61 4.99 -31.51
N ASP A 314 -2.02 5.65 -30.52
CA ASP A 314 -2.73 6.24 -29.38
C ASP A 314 -3.26 7.64 -29.72
N SER A 315 -4.49 7.66 -30.24
CA SER A 315 -5.11 8.89 -30.73
C SER A 315 -5.42 9.89 -29.62
N PHE A 316 -5.77 9.40 -28.44
CA PHE A 316 -6.06 10.20 -27.27
C PHE A 316 -4.84 11.00 -26.82
N THR A 317 -3.69 10.34 -26.66
CA THR A 317 -2.45 10.99 -26.25
C THR A 317 -1.99 12.01 -27.29
N ALA A 318 -2.05 11.65 -28.58
CA ALA A 318 -1.67 12.55 -29.67
C ALA A 318 -2.56 13.81 -29.70
N GLN A 319 -3.89 13.64 -29.59
CA GLN A 319 -4.82 14.77 -29.57
C GLN A 319 -4.54 15.72 -28.40
N PHE A 320 -4.36 15.17 -27.18
CA PHE A 320 -4.05 15.98 -26.01
C PHE A 320 -2.76 16.81 -26.19
N LEU A 321 -1.71 16.21 -26.74
CA LEU A 321 -0.43 16.89 -26.98
C LEU A 321 -0.57 18.01 -28.02
N LEU A 322 -1.37 17.79 -29.07
CA LEU A 322 -1.64 18.81 -30.10
C LEU A 322 -2.47 19.97 -29.54
N GLU A 323 -3.48 19.69 -28.71
CA GLU A 323 -4.29 20.72 -28.03
C GLU A 323 -3.45 21.58 -27.08
N LYS A 324 -2.45 20.99 -26.43
CA LYS A 324 -1.51 21.70 -25.55
C LYS A 324 -0.33 22.36 -26.29
N GLY A 325 -0.33 22.35 -27.63
CA GLY A 325 0.60 23.13 -28.45
C GLY A 325 2.01 22.54 -28.55
N CYS A 326 2.15 21.22 -28.59
CA CYS A 326 3.45 20.59 -28.83
C CYS A 326 4.04 20.96 -30.21
N ASN A 327 5.37 20.88 -30.34
CA ASN A 327 6.06 21.17 -31.58
C ASN A 327 5.95 19.97 -32.55
N VAL A 328 5.16 20.17 -33.59
CA VAL A 328 4.83 19.15 -34.61
C VAL A 328 5.96 18.84 -35.59
N ASP A 329 6.95 19.73 -35.69
CA ASP A 329 8.06 19.62 -36.64
C ASP A 329 9.29 18.90 -36.06
N LEU A 330 9.20 18.46 -34.80
CA LEU A 330 10.25 17.65 -34.20
C LEU A 330 10.33 16.30 -34.89
N THR A 331 11.56 15.78 -34.95
CA THR A 331 11.86 14.52 -35.60
C THR A 331 12.34 13.48 -34.60
N THR A 332 12.20 12.21 -34.98
CA THR A 332 12.90 11.12 -34.30
C THR A 332 14.41 11.32 -34.40
N ARG A 333 15.16 10.81 -33.42
CA ARG A 333 16.63 10.93 -33.41
C ARG A 333 17.33 9.96 -34.36
N ASP A 334 16.70 8.84 -34.68
CA ASP A 334 17.27 7.75 -35.47
C ASP A 334 17.05 7.95 -36.98
N THR A 335 15.80 8.16 -37.39
CA THR A 335 15.41 8.25 -38.80
C THR A 335 15.18 9.68 -39.27
N SER A 336 15.11 10.64 -38.35
CA SER A 336 14.66 12.01 -38.62
C SER A 336 13.24 12.06 -39.22
N ASP A 337 12.38 11.10 -38.87
CA ASP A 337 10.98 11.10 -39.28
C ASP A 337 10.18 12.11 -38.45
N THR A 338 9.35 12.91 -39.11
CA THR A 338 8.35 13.77 -38.45
C THR A 338 7.10 12.97 -38.09
N ALA A 339 6.23 13.54 -37.24
CA ALA A 339 4.91 13.00 -36.95
C ALA A 339 4.10 12.68 -38.23
N LEU A 340 4.18 13.55 -39.26
CA LEU A 340 3.50 13.34 -40.55
C LEU A 340 4.01 12.10 -41.31
N HIS A 341 5.32 11.84 -41.32
CA HIS A 341 5.85 10.62 -41.97
C HIS A 341 5.21 9.37 -41.40
N LEU A 342 5.07 9.31 -40.07
CA LEU A 342 4.54 8.15 -39.37
C LEU A 342 3.03 7.99 -39.59
N VAL A 343 2.26 9.07 -39.56
CA VAL A 343 0.82 9.02 -39.87
C VAL A 343 0.57 8.43 -41.27
N CYS A 344 1.40 8.78 -42.26
CA CYS A 344 1.28 8.26 -43.62
C CYS A 344 1.61 6.76 -43.74
N THR A 345 2.33 6.16 -42.79
CA THR A 345 2.57 4.71 -42.78
C THR A 345 1.34 3.88 -42.38
N TYR A 346 0.34 4.50 -41.73
CA TYR A 346 -0.91 3.83 -41.38
C TYR A 346 -1.78 3.64 -42.62
N SER A 347 -1.93 2.38 -43.05
CA SER A 347 -2.76 2.01 -44.18
C SER A 347 -3.96 1.16 -43.73
N MET A 348 -5.05 1.23 -44.50
CA MET A 348 -6.21 0.32 -44.41
C MET A 348 -5.82 -1.17 -44.46
N ARG A 349 -4.62 -1.50 -44.97
CA ARG A 349 -4.09 -2.86 -45.07
C ARG A 349 -3.24 -3.30 -43.87
N SER A 350 -2.73 -2.36 -43.08
CA SER A 350 -1.76 -2.63 -42.01
C SER A 350 -2.28 -2.32 -40.60
N SER A 351 -3.43 -1.66 -40.48
CA SER A 351 -3.98 -1.20 -39.19
C SER A 351 -5.50 -1.35 -39.13
N ASP A 352 -6.04 -1.39 -37.90
CA ASP A 352 -7.48 -1.42 -37.66
C ASP A 352 -8.16 -0.18 -38.24
N LEU A 353 -9.40 -0.35 -38.72
CA LEU A 353 -10.15 0.68 -39.45
C LEU A 353 -10.40 1.93 -38.60
N GLU A 354 -10.54 1.76 -37.29
CA GLU A 354 -10.69 2.82 -36.29
C GLU A 354 -9.37 3.59 -36.10
N THR A 355 -8.27 2.89 -35.83
CA THR A 355 -6.93 3.49 -35.69
C THR A 355 -6.52 4.26 -36.94
N HIS A 356 -6.81 3.73 -38.13
CA HIS A 356 -6.54 4.45 -39.39
C HIS A 356 -7.32 5.76 -39.47
N ARG A 357 -8.61 5.74 -39.13
CA ARG A 357 -9.46 6.94 -39.14
C ARG A 357 -8.97 7.99 -38.13
N ASP A 358 -8.58 7.55 -36.95
CA ASP A 358 -8.06 8.41 -35.90
C ASP A 358 -6.71 9.04 -36.27
N MET A 359 -5.77 8.24 -36.80
CA MET A 359 -4.49 8.75 -37.28
C MET A 359 -4.66 9.71 -38.45
N LEU A 360 -5.64 9.49 -39.34
CA LEU A 360 -5.98 10.45 -40.39
C LEU A 360 -6.52 11.78 -39.81
N ALA A 361 -7.31 11.73 -38.74
CA ALA A 361 -7.78 12.93 -38.07
C ALA A 361 -6.60 13.71 -37.46
N ILE A 362 -5.66 13.01 -36.82
CA ILE A 362 -4.41 13.58 -36.30
C ILE A 362 -3.57 14.19 -37.44
N GLY A 363 -3.43 13.51 -38.57
CA GLY A 363 -2.74 14.04 -39.75
C GLY A 363 -3.34 15.36 -40.25
N ARG A 364 -4.68 15.47 -40.28
CA ARG A 364 -5.37 16.73 -40.62
C ARG A 364 -5.08 17.82 -39.59
N GLN A 365 -5.06 17.46 -38.30
CA GLN A 365 -4.75 18.40 -37.22
C GLN A 365 -3.30 18.89 -37.29
N LEU A 366 -2.34 18.01 -37.56
CA LEU A 366 -0.93 18.37 -37.77
C LEU A 366 -0.78 19.40 -38.90
N LEU A 367 -1.47 19.18 -40.04
CA LEU A 367 -1.47 20.14 -41.15
C LEU A 367 -2.14 21.48 -40.77
N SER A 368 -3.20 21.44 -39.96
CA SER A 368 -3.83 22.67 -39.45
C SER A 368 -2.91 23.47 -38.52
N LEU A 369 -1.99 22.78 -37.83
CA LEU A 369 -0.95 23.35 -36.99
C LEU A 369 0.34 23.67 -37.77
N GLN A 370 0.26 23.75 -39.10
CA GLN A 370 1.36 24.12 -40.01
C GLN A 370 2.56 23.17 -40.02
N ALA A 371 2.37 21.89 -39.67
CA ALA A 371 3.44 20.88 -39.82
C ALA A 371 3.93 20.80 -41.27
N ASP A 372 5.26 20.80 -41.48
CA ASP A 372 5.85 20.83 -42.83
C ASP A 372 5.67 19.47 -43.56
N PRO A 373 4.86 19.41 -44.64
CA PRO A 373 4.65 18.18 -45.38
C PRO A 373 5.80 17.82 -46.34
N ASN A 374 6.82 18.68 -46.47
CA ASN A 374 7.94 18.50 -47.39
C ASN A 374 9.26 18.21 -46.68
N ARG A 375 9.26 18.16 -45.35
CA ARG A 375 10.47 17.86 -44.59
C ARG A 375 10.97 16.46 -44.92
N GLN A 376 12.25 16.33 -45.27
CA GLN A 376 12.85 15.05 -45.61
C GLN A 376 13.46 14.37 -44.38
N ASN A 377 13.28 13.06 -44.29
CA ASN A 377 13.97 12.22 -43.30
C ASN A 377 15.41 11.90 -43.73
N ASN A 378 16.15 11.12 -42.93
CA ASN A 378 17.55 10.75 -43.22
C ASN A 378 17.73 9.94 -44.52
N LYS A 379 16.64 9.37 -45.07
CA LYS A 379 16.64 8.65 -46.35
C LYS A 379 16.24 9.54 -47.53
N GLY A 380 15.94 10.82 -47.30
CA GLY A 380 15.48 11.76 -48.31
C GLY A 380 13.99 11.65 -48.66
N TYR A 381 13.23 10.80 -47.97
CA TYR A 381 11.78 10.68 -48.18
C TYR A 381 11.05 11.83 -47.50
N THR A 382 10.04 12.37 -48.17
CA THR A 382 9.05 13.25 -47.55
C THR A 382 7.87 12.41 -47.03
N PRO A 383 6.98 12.94 -46.17
CA PRO A 383 5.80 12.21 -45.71
C PRO A 383 4.90 11.61 -46.82
N LEU A 384 4.95 12.16 -48.03
CA LEU A 384 4.13 11.73 -49.17
C LEU A 384 4.79 10.62 -50.01
N HIS A 385 6.11 10.39 -49.87
CA HIS A 385 6.83 9.31 -50.55
C HIS A 385 6.49 7.96 -49.92
#